data_AF-A0A6N7WQ26-F1
#
_entry.id   AF-A0A6N7WQ26-F1
#
_cell.length_a   1.000
_cell.length_b   1.000
_cell.length_c   1.000
_cell.angle_alpha   90.00
_cell.angle_beta   90.00
_cell.angle_gamma   90.00
#
_symmetry.space_group_name_H-M   'P 1'
#
loop_
_entity.id
_entity.type
_entity.pdbx_description
1 polymer ?
#
loop_
_entity_poly.entity_id
_entity_poly.type
_entity_poly.pdbx_seq_one_letter_code
_entity_poly.pdbx_strand_id
1 'polypeptide(L)'
;MVSLVTIYSPKIVLDAIQRPADIKEFTMTIIFITLILAAMFIIELYSRNTAAHCANAFVLTHMQRIWLNKAADMDYEAFTSEEGKQKAEKARAALEDGNRGGLGTYFPRFSAMLMNTAGFISYSTVIMKLHPLTVPILIVFYLINLGGTLYVEKIKQASKDDIAKAGRKLNYIAYRTRGLDIGKDIRIYSMTGWLRAMALKAKEDNIRIQKRIADRQFILDLVNIVLVFIRDGGAYAYLIYMVLGGHITIGDFVLYFAAITGLGEWFAKLAYFAA
;
A
#
# COMPACT_ATOMS: atom_id res chain seq x y z
N MET A 1 -2.64 1.81 18.68
CA MET A 1 -2.49 2.48 19.99
C MET A 1 -1.77 3.81 19.87
N VAL A 2 -0.55 3.87 19.32
CA VAL A 2 0.20 5.13 19.09
C VAL A 2 -0.66 6.18 18.36
N SER A 3 -1.29 5.77 17.26
CA SER A 3 -2.15 6.65 16.44
C SER A 3 -3.34 7.29 17.17
N LEU A 4 -3.85 6.70 18.26
CA LEU A 4 -4.91 7.33 19.04
C LEU A 4 -4.33 8.42 19.93
N VAL A 5 -3.24 8.12 20.63
CA VAL A 5 -2.55 9.09 21.51
C VAL A 5 -2.07 10.29 20.70
N THR A 6 -1.57 10.08 19.49
CA THR A 6 -1.17 11.15 18.56
C THR A 6 -2.32 12.07 18.18
N ILE A 7 -3.55 11.56 18.09
CA ILE A 7 -4.74 12.36 17.75
C ILE A 7 -5.33 13.08 18.95
N TYR A 8 -5.23 12.48 20.14
CA TYR A 8 -5.66 13.14 21.38
C TYR A 8 -4.66 14.20 21.87
N SER A 9 -3.38 14.15 21.47
CA SER A 9 -2.36 15.08 21.98
C SER A 9 -2.66 16.55 21.68
N PRO A 10 -3.06 16.98 20.46
CA PRO A 10 -3.32 18.39 20.20
C PRO A 10 -4.56 18.88 20.95
N LYS A 11 -5.57 18.02 21.10
CA LYS A 11 -6.76 18.30 21.92
C LYS A 11 -6.38 18.59 23.37
N ILE A 12 -5.59 17.72 24.00
CA ILE A 12 -5.22 17.87 25.41
C ILE A 12 -4.39 19.15 25.62
N VAL A 13 -3.48 19.46 24.68
CA VAL A 13 -2.69 20.69 24.74
C VAL A 13 -3.57 21.93 24.57
N LEU A 14 -4.51 21.93 23.62
CA LEU A 14 -5.42 23.06 23.39
C LEU A 14 -6.39 23.26 24.55
N ASP A 15 -6.97 22.19 25.09
CA ASP A 15 -7.85 22.25 26.25
C ASP A 15 -7.09 22.75 27.50
N ALA A 16 -5.79 22.43 27.62
CA ALA A 16 -4.94 22.92 28.72
C ALA A 16 -4.58 24.42 28.58
N ILE A 17 -4.49 24.95 27.36
CA ILE A 17 -4.29 26.39 27.11
C ILE A 17 -5.55 27.21 27.41
N GLN A 18 -6.73 26.62 27.20
CA GLN A 18 -8.01 27.31 27.37
C GLN A 18 -8.49 27.38 28.83
N ARG A 19 -7.92 26.55 29.71
CA ARG A 19 -8.17 26.64 31.16
C ARG A 19 -7.25 27.68 31.78
N PRO A 20 -7.69 28.41 32.81
CA PRO A 20 -6.79 29.23 33.63
C PRO A 20 -5.91 28.31 34.49
N ALA A 21 -4.95 27.62 33.87
CA ALA A 21 -4.02 26.70 34.50
C ALA A 21 -2.68 27.39 34.79
N ASP A 22 -2.03 26.98 35.88
CA ASP A 22 -0.69 27.44 36.24
C ASP A 22 0.34 26.95 35.19
N ILE A 23 1.37 27.77 34.88
CA ILE A 23 2.39 27.48 33.85
C ILE A 23 3.09 26.14 34.11
N LYS A 24 3.22 25.77 35.40
CA LYS A 24 3.78 24.48 35.82
C LYS A 24 2.91 23.29 35.41
N GLU A 25 1.60 23.38 35.56
CA GLU A 25 0.66 22.30 35.22
C GLU A 25 0.62 22.07 33.70
N PHE A 26 0.66 23.16 32.93
CA PHE A 26 0.75 23.12 31.47
C PHE A 26 2.05 22.44 30.99
N THR A 27 3.19 22.85 31.54
CA THR A 27 4.51 22.30 31.16
C THR A 27 4.62 20.81 31.50
N MET A 28 4.13 20.41 32.69
CA MET A 28 4.14 18.99 33.10
C MET A 28 3.24 18.13 32.19
N THR A 29 2.10 18.66 31.77
CA THR A 29 1.19 17.96 30.85
C THR A 29 1.86 17.69 29.48
N ILE A 30 2.57 18.68 28.92
CA ILE A 30 3.30 18.51 27.65
C ILE A 30 4.42 17.49 27.79
N ILE A 31 5.23 17.59 28.84
CA ILE A 31 6.34 16.65 29.07
C ILE A 31 5.79 15.22 29.19
N PHE A 32 4.71 15.04 29.95
CA PHE A 32 4.09 13.73 30.15
C PHE A 32 3.56 13.13 28.84
N ILE A 33 2.83 13.90 28.03
CA ILE A 33 2.33 13.45 26.72
C ILE A 33 3.49 13.09 25.78
N THR A 34 4.54 13.92 25.77
CA THR A 34 5.71 13.70 24.92
C THR A 34 6.45 12.41 25.32
N LEU A 35 6.61 12.16 26.62
CA LEU A 35 7.23 10.93 27.13
C LEU A 35 6.39 9.69 26.77
N ILE A 36 5.06 9.76 26.91
CA ILE A 36 4.17 8.67 26.52
C ILE A 36 4.29 8.39 25.01
N LEU A 37 4.25 9.44 24.18
CA LEU A 37 4.39 9.29 22.73
C LEU A 37 5.75 8.68 22.38
N ALA A 38 6.84 9.16 22.97
CA ALA A 38 8.18 8.62 22.75
C ALA A 38 8.26 7.13 23.13
N ALA A 39 7.77 6.76 24.30
CA ALA A 39 7.73 5.36 24.74
C ALA A 39 6.90 4.49 23.79
N MET A 40 5.75 4.98 23.35
CA MET A 40 4.88 4.28 22.39
C MET A 40 5.53 4.11 21.02
N PHE A 41 6.24 5.12 20.52
CA PHE A 41 7.00 5.01 19.26
C PHE A 41 8.13 3.98 19.36
N ILE A 42 8.84 3.94 20.49
CA ILE A 42 9.89 2.94 20.73
C ILE A 42 9.30 1.53 20.76
N ILE A 43 8.18 1.33 21.45
CA ILE A 43 7.48 0.03 21.49
C ILE A 43 7.00 -0.39 20.10
N GLU A 44 6.44 0.54 19.32
CA GLU A 44 6.00 0.23 17.96
C GLU A 44 7.18 -0.15 17.05
N LEU A 45 8.29 0.60 17.12
CA LEU A 45 9.49 0.32 16.36
C LEU A 45 10.06 -1.05 16.73
N TYR A 46 10.18 -1.33 18.02
CA TYR A 46 10.67 -2.62 18.52
C TYR A 46 9.75 -3.75 18.06
N SER A 47 8.44 -3.61 18.24
CA SER A 47 7.45 -4.63 17.87
C SER A 47 7.45 -4.91 16.36
N ARG A 48 7.52 -3.87 15.52
CA ARG A 48 7.62 -4.03 14.05
C ARG A 48 8.91 -4.75 13.66
N ASN A 49 10.03 -4.37 14.26
CA ASN A 49 11.32 -4.98 13.94
C ASN A 49 11.37 -6.45 14.40
N THR A 50 10.92 -6.74 15.62
CA THR A 50 10.84 -8.12 16.14
C THR A 50 9.89 -8.97 15.30
N ALA A 51 8.71 -8.47 14.92
CA ALA A 51 7.77 -9.21 14.08
C ALA A 51 8.37 -9.54 12.70
N ALA A 52 9.07 -8.58 12.07
CA ALA A 52 9.77 -8.81 10.80
C ALA A 52 10.91 -9.83 10.95
N HIS A 53 11.70 -9.73 12.02
CA HIS A 53 12.76 -10.68 12.32
C HIS A 53 12.22 -12.09 12.57
N CYS A 54 11.15 -12.25 13.36
CA CYS A 54 10.52 -13.54 13.61
C CYS A 54 9.95 -14.16 12.34
N ALA A 55 9.28 -13.37 11.49
CA ALA A 55 8.74 -13.84 10.22
C ALA A 55 9.86 -14.33 9.28
N ASN A 56 10.94 -13.54 9.15
CA ASN A 56 12.09 -13.93 8.33
C ASN A 56 12.82 -15.15 8.89
N ALA A 57 13.04 -15.19 10.21
CA ALA A 57 13.67 -16.32 10.87
C ALA A 57 12.87 -17.61 10.69
N PHE A 58 11.54 -17.55 10.82
CA PHE A 58 10.67 -18.70 10.59
C PHE A 58 10.78 -19.24 9.16
N VAL A 59 10.78 -18.36 8.16
CA VAL A 59 10.90 -18.79 6.75
C VAL A 59 12.27 -19.38 6.46
N LEU A 60 13.36 -18.72 6.91
CA LEU A 60 14.73 -19.17 6.67
C LEU A 60 15.11 -20.44 7.45
N THR A 61 14.56 -20.65 8.65
CA THR A 61 14.97 -21.79 9.49
C THR A 61 14.01 -22.97 9.37
N HIS A 62 12.71 -22.73 9.43
CA HIS A 62 11.72 -23.79 9.49
C HIS A 62 11.24 -24.19 8.10
N MET A 63 10.76 -23.23 7.31
CA MET A 63 10.22 -23.52 5.98
C MET A 63 11.29 -23.98 5.00
N GLN A 64 12.47 -23.36 5.03
CA GLN A 64 13.60 -23.79 4.21
C GLN A 64 14.08 -25.21 4.57
N ARG A 65 14.06 -25.58 5.87
CA ARG A 65 14.39 -26.95 6.30
C ARG A 65 13.38 -27.97 5.81
N ILE A 66 12.08 -27.66 5.85
CA ILE A 66 11.03 -28.53 5.30
C ILE A 66 11.24 -28.75 3.80
N TRP A 67 11.54 -27.67 3.06
CA TRP A 67 11.81 -27.76 1.62
C TRP A 67 13.05 -28.60 1.33
N LEU A 68 14.16 -28.38 2.05
CA LEU A 68 15.40 -29.14 1.89
C LEU A 68 15.19 -30.63 2.20
N ASN A 69 14.56 -30.96 3.32
CA ASN A 69 14.28 -32.35 3.69
C ASN A 69 13.36 -33.00 2.65
N LYS A 70 12.31 -32.31 2.21
CA LYS A 70 11.38 -32.87 1.22
C LYS A 70 12.04 -33.05 -0.15
N ALA A 71 12.95 -32.16 -0.54
CA ALA A 71 13.72 -32.30 -1.78
C ALA A 71 14.72 -33.48 -1.69
N ALA A 72 15.28 -33.75 -0.51
CA ALA A 72 16.21 -34.86 -0.28
C ALA A 72 15.50 -36.23 -0.20
N ASP A 73 14.32 -36.29 0.41
CA ASP A 73 13.56 -37.54 0.63
C ASP A 73 12.65 -37.93 -0.56
N MET A 74 12.54 -37.10 -1.59
CA MET A 74 11.66 -37.36 -2.74
C MET A 74 12.30 -38.35 -3.70
N ASP A 75 11.49 -39.24 -4.29
CA ASP A 75 11.95 -40.16 -5.33
C ASP A 75 12.63 -39.40 -6.47
N TYR A 76 13.79 -39.89 -6.88
CA TYR A 76 14.63 -39.22 -7.88
C TYR A 76 13.91 -39.02 -9.22
N GLU A 77 13.10 -40.01 -9.64
CA GLU A 77 12.28 -39.92 -10.84
C GLU A 77 11.24 -38.80 -10.74
N ALA A 78 10.55 -38.69 -9.60
CA ALA A 78 9.58 -37.64 -9.35
C ALA A 78 10.24 -36.25 -9.30
N PHE A 79 11.42 -36.13 -8.67
CA PHE A 79 12.15 -34.86 -8.57
C PHE A 79 12.72 -34.38 -9.91
N THR A 80 13.23 -35.30 -10.74
CA THR A 80 13.86 -34.97 -12.03
C THR A 80 12.86 -34.78 -13.16
N SER A 81 11.62 -35.25 -13.00
CA SER A 81 10.51 -34.97 -13.89
C SER A 81 10.30 -33.46 -14.10
N GLU A 82 9.74 -33.08 -15.24
CA GLU A 82 9.48 -31.68 -15.55
C GLU A 82 8.50 -31.05 -14.55
N GLU A 83 7.47 -31.79 -14.14
CA GLU A 83 6.51 -31.34 -13.13
C GLU A 83 7.15 -31.19 -11.75
N GLY A 84 8.03 -32.12 -11.35
CA GLY A 84 8.78 -32.07 -10.10
C GLY A 84 9.70 -30.86 -10.02
N LYS A 85 10.47 -30.60 -11.08
CA LYS A 85 11.32 -29.40 -11.19
C LYS A 85 10.51 -28.11 -11.10
N GLN A 86 9.38 -28.03 -11.79
CA GLN A 86 8.50 -26.86 -11.71
C GLN A 86 7.93 -26.64 -10.31
N LYS A 87 7.52 -27.71 -9.61
CA LYS A 87 7.02 -27.61 -8.22
C LYS A 87 8.13 -27.23 -7.24
N ALA A 88 9.31 -27.82 -7.37
CA ALA A 88 10.48 -27.52 -6.53
C ALA A 88 10.92 -26.06 -6.70
N GLU A 89 10.98 -25.57 -7.95
CA GLU A 89 11.35 -24.19 -8.25
C GLU A 89 10.29 -23.19 -7.75
N LYS A 90 8.99 -23.50 -7.91
CA LYS A 90 7.91 -22.69 -7.32
C LYS A 90 8.03 -22.61 -5.80
N ALA A 91 8.29 -23.73 -5.13
CA ALA A 91 8.45 -23.77 -3.68
C ALA A 91 9.69 -22.99 -3.22
N ARG A 92 10.81 -23.12 -3.94
CA ARG A 92 12.03 -22.35 -3.69
C ARG A 92 11.82 -20.85 -3.89
N ALA A 93 11.19 -20.45 -5.00
CA ALA A 93 10.87 -19.06 -5.29
C ALA A 93 9.97 -18.43 -4.21
N ALA A 94 9.03 -19.20 -3.66
CA ALA A 94 8.17 -18.75 -2.55
C ALA A 94 8.95 -18.53 -1.22
N LEU A 95 10.12 -19.15 -1.05
CA LEU A 95 10.98 -19.00 0.12
C LEU A 95 12.02 -17.89 -0.05
N GLU A 96 12.59 -17.76 -1.25
CA GLU A 96 13.66 -16.79 -1.55
C GLU A 96 13.13 -15.36 -1.78
N ASP A 97 11.88 -15.20 -2.23
CA ASP A 97 11.31 -13.88 -2.49
C ASP A 97 10.87 -13.16 -1.21
N GLY A 98 11.82 -12.79 -0.36
CA GLY A 98 11.58 -12.12 0.91
C GLY A 98 10.96 -10.72 0.81
N ASN A 99 10.79 -10.16 -0.40
CA ASN A 99 10.42 -8.74 -0.56
C ASN A 99 9.22 -8.46 -1.48
N ARG A 100 8.88 -9.33 -2.45
CA ARG A 100 7.79 -9.04 -3.41
C ARG A 100 6.60 -9.99 -3.32
N GLY A 101 6.80 -11.28 -3.05
CA GLY A 101 5.69 -12.23 -2.95
C GLY A 101 5.94 -13.52 -2.17
N GLY A 102 7.09 -13.69 -1.53
CA GLY A 102 7.41 -14.90 -0.76
C GLY A 102 6.80 -14.91 0.64
N LEU A 103 6.83 -16.09 1.26
CA LEU A 103 6.20 -16.40 2.56
C LEU A 103 6.66 -15.46 3.69
N GLY A 104 7.87 -14.89 3.61
CA GLY A 104 8.40 -13.94 4.60
C GLY A 104 7.59 -12.65 4.70
N THR A 105 6.90 -12.27 3.61
CA THR A 105 6.05 -11.06 3.58
C THR A 105 4.64 -11.29 4.09
N TYR A 106 4.19 -12.56 4.22
CA TYR A 106 2.81 -12.88 4.61
C TYR A 106 2.49 -12.45 6.05
N PHE A 107 3.33 -12.83 7.01
CA PHE A 107 3.10 -12.50 8.42
C PHE A 107 3.11 -10.98 8.69
N PRO A 108 4.08 -10.19 8.18
CA PRO A 108 4.04 -8.73 8.31
C PRO A 108 2.82 -8.11 7.63
N ARG A 109 2.42 -8.59 6.45
CA ARG A 109 1.22 -8.10 5.74
C ARG A 109 -0.07 -8.40 6.51
N PHE A 110 -0.20 -9.61 7.05
CA PHE A 110 -1.35 -10.00 7.87
C PHE A 110 -1.43 -9.19 9.17
N SER A 111 -0.30 -9.01 9.86
CA SER A 111 -0.23 -8.16 11.04
C SER A 111 -0.59 -6.70 10.71
N ALA A 112 -0.08 -6.16 9.61
CA ALA A 112 -0.44 -4.83 9.13
C ALA A 112 -1.94 -4.72 8.84
N MET A 113 -2.55 -5.73 8.20
CA MET A 113 -4.01 -5.77 7.96
C MET A 113 -4.79 -5.67 9.27
N LEU A 114 -4.43 -6.47 10.29
CA LEU A 114 -5.07 -6.41 11.61
C LEU A 114 -4.90 -5.04 12.28
N MET A 115 -3.70 -4.46 12.22
CA MET A 115 -3.43 -3.12 12.76
C MET A 115 -4.26 -2.06 12.05
N ASN A 116 -4.39 -2.13 10.72
CA ASN A 116 -5.19 -1.18 9.95
C ASN A 116 -6.68 -1.32 10.27
N THR A 117 -7.19 -2.54 10.43
CA THR A 117 -8.59 -2.79 10.86
C THR A 117 -8.84 -2.23 12.25
N ALA A 118 -7.93 -2.48 13.20
CA ALA A 118 -8.03 -1.93 14.55
C ALA A 118 -7.98 -0.39 14.55
N GLY A 119 -7.09 0.20 13.73
CA GLY A 119 -7.01 1.64 13.51
C GLY A 119 -8.32 2.22 12.98
N PHE A 120 -8.87 1.62 11.94
CA PHE A 120 -10.16 2.00 11.34
C PHE A 120 -11.31 1.95 12.35
N ILE A 121 -11.44 0.84 13.10
CA ILE A 121 -12.48 0.70 14.14
C ILE A 121 -12.31 1.78 15.21
N SER A 122 -11.08 1.98 15.69
CA SER A 122 -10.82 2.95 16.76
C SER A 122 -11.08 4.40 16.35
N TYR A 123 -10.82 4.77 15.10
CA TYR A 123 -11.11 6.10 14.58
C TYR A 123 -12.61 6.28 14.31
N SER A 124 -13.26 5.22 13.83
CA SER A 124 -14.71 5.19 13.64
C SER A 124 -15.45 5.42 14.97
N THR A 125 -15.03 4.77 16.06
CA THR A 125 -15.67 4.96 17.37
C THR A 125 -15.50 6.38 17.93
N VAL A 126 -14.37 7.05 17.66
CA VAL A 126 -14.19 8.47 18.00
C VAL A 126 -15.17 9.33 17.22
N ILE A 127 -15.27 9.14 15.90
CA ILE A 127 -16.13 9.94 15.02
C ILE A 127 -17.63 9.69 15.32
N MET A 128 -18.02 8.47 15.70
CA MET A 128 -19.40 8.15 16.08
C MET A 128 -19.91 8.98 17.26
N LYS A 129 -19.02 9.46 18.14
CA LYS A 129 -19.40 10.35 19.27
C LYS A 129 -19.87 11.72 18.82
N LEU A 130 -19.45 12.19 17.63
CA LEU A 130 -19.90 13.46 17.06
C LEU A 130 -21.31 13.32 16.50
N HIS A 131 -21.49 12.41 15.54
CA HIS A 131 -22.79 12.12 14.95
C HIS A 131 -22.77 10.74 14.27
N PRO A 132 -23.66 9.79 14.62
CA PRO A 132 -23.61 8.41 14.10
C PRO A 132 -23.64 8.29 12.57
N LEU A 133 -24.29 9.22 11.86
CA LEU A 133 -24.36 9.21 10.38
C LEU A 133 -23.05 9.63 9.68
N THR A 134 -22.09 10.25 10.37
CA THR A 134 -20.85 10.73 9.74
C THR A 134 -19.98 9.57 9.24
N VAL A 135 -19.86 8.49 10.01
CA VAL A 135 -19.07 7.31 9.63
C VAL A 135 -19.61 6.63 8.37
N PRO A 136 -20.93 6.30 8.26
CA PRO A 136 -21.50 5.77 7.02
C PRO A 136 -21.24 6.66 5.80
N ILE A 137 -21.40 7.99 5.92
CA ILE A 137 -21.15 8.92 4.82
C ILE A 137 -19.69 8.84 4.36
N LEU A 138 -18.74 8.88 5.29
CA LEU A 138 -17.32 8.75 4.98
C LEU A 138 -17.02 7.41 4.29
N ILE A 139 -17.58 6.31 4.79
CA ILE A 139 -17.46 4.98 4.19
C ILE A 139 -17.97 4.96 2.74
N VAL A 140 -19.08 5.63 2.43
CA VAL A 140 -19.59 5.71 1.06
C VAL A 140 -18.57 6.41 0.13
N PHE A 141 -17.99 7.54 0.55
CA PHE A 141 -16.93 8.21 -0.23
C PHE A 141 -15.73 7.28 -0.48
N TYR A 142 -15.32 6.54 0.55
CA TYR A 142 -14.23 5.59 0.48
C TYR A 142 -14.54 4.39 -0.45
N LEU A 143 -15.76 3.87 -0.43
CA LEU A 143 -16.19 2.77 -1.31
C LEU A 143 -16.26 3.19 -2.78
N ILE A 144 -16.72 4.41 -3.06
CA ILE A 144 -16.71 4.98 -4.43
C ILE A 144 -15.27 5.05 -4.95
N ASN A 145 -14.34 5.55 -4.13
CA ASN A 145 -12.92 5.59 -4.47
C ASN A 145 -12.34 4.19 -4.72
N LEU A 146 -12.64 3.23 -3.84
CA LEU A 146 -12.20 1.84 -3.97
C LEU A 146 -12.69 1.20 -5.27
N GLY A 147 -13.98 1.35 -5.59
CA GLY A 147 -14.57 0.81 -6.81
C GLY A 147 -13.90 1.35 -8.07
N GLY A 148 -13.61 2.66 -8.11
CA GLY A 148 -12.86 3.29 -9.20
C GLY A 148 -11.43 2.73 -9.31
N THR A 149 -10.74 2.56 -8.18
CA THR A 149 -9.39 2.00 -8.13
C THR A 149 -9.35 0.55 -8.63
N LEU A 150 -10.25 -0.31 -8.15
CA LEU A 150 -10.36 -1.70 -8.58
C LEU A 150 -10.68 -1.82 -10.08
N TYR A 151 -11.51 -0.92 -10.61
CA TYR A 151 -11.81 -0.88 -12.04
C TYR A 151 -10.58 -0.58 -12.90
N VAL A 152 -9.79 0.42 -12.52
CA VAL A 152 -8.53 0.76 -13.24
C VAL A 152 -7.50 -0.35 -13.07
N GLU A 153 -7.40 -0.95 -11.88
CA GLU A 153 -6.48 -2.07 -11.64
C GLU A 153 -6.84 -3.28 -12.49
N LYS A 154 -8.12 -3.63 -12.60
CA LYS A 154 -8.59 -4.70 -13.51
C LYS A 154 -8.17 -4.45 -14.96
N ILE A 155 -8.23 -3.20 -15.44
CA ILE A 155 -7.77 -2.83 -16.79
C ILE A 155 -6.25 -3.00 -16.92
N LYS A 156 -5.46 -2.59 -15.91
CA LYS A 156 -4.01 -2.81 -15.89
C LYS A 156 -3.67 -4.29 -15.98
N GLN A 157 -4.34 -5.12 -15.17
CA GLN A 157 -4.15 -6.56 -15.15
C GLN A 157 -4.49 -7.20 -16.50
N ALA A 158 -5.64 -6.84 -17.10
CA ALA A 158 -6.03 -7.32 -18.43
C ALA A 158 -5.06 -6.89 -19.55
N SER A 159 -4.36 -5.77 -19.38
CA SER A 159 -3.39 -5.24 -20.35
C SER A 159 -1.98 -5.82 -20.20
N LYS A 160 -1.70 -6.60 -19.13
CA LYS A 160 -0.37 -7.17 -18.86
C LYS A 160 0.14 -8.05 -20.00
N ASP A 161 -0.73 -8.87 -20.57
CA ASP A 161 -0.35 -9.76 -21.67
C ASP A 161 0.08 -9.01 -22.92
N ASP A 162 -0.59 -7.90 -23.23
CA ASP A 162 -0.26 -7.09 -24.41
C ASP A 162 1.03 -6.28 -24.20
N ILE A 163 1.24 -5.75 -22.99
CA ILE A 163 2.52 -5.15 -22.58
C ILE A 163 3.65 -6.18 -22.68
N ALA A 164 3.42 -7.40 -22.20
CA ALA A 164 4.40 -8.50 -22.25
C ALA A 164 4.70 -8.92 -23.70
N LYS A 165 3.69 -8.98 -24.59
CA LYS A 165 3.91 -9.26 -26.02
C LYS A 165 4.80 -8.21 -26.68
N ALA A 166 4.55 -6.91 -26.44
CA ALA A 166 5.36 -5.84 -26.98
C ALA A 166 6.80 -5.87 -26.40
N GLY A 167 6.92 -6.10 -25.09
CA GLY A 167 8.21 -6.26 -24.41
C GLY A 167 9.02 -7.44 -24.93
N ARG A 168 8.39 -8.60 -25.18
CA ARG A 168 9.04 -9.77 -25.79
C ARG A 168 9.62 -9.46 -27.17
N LYS A 169 8.88 -8.74 -28.02
CA LYS A 169 9.37 -8.32 -29.35
C LYS A 169 10.60 -7.41 -29.24
N LEU A 170 10.57 -6.42 -28.34
CA LEU A 170 11.70 -5.53 -28.09
C LEU A 170 12.92 -6.29 -27.55
N ASN A 171 12.72 -7.17 -26.58
CA ASN A 171 13.79 -8.01 -26.04
C ASN A 171 14.38 -8.95 -27.09
N TYR A 172 13.55 -9.56 -27.93
CA TYR A 172 14.03 -10.41 -29.02
C TYR A 172 14.96 -9.63 -29.96
N ILE A 173 14.53 -8.45 -30.41
CA ILE A 173 15.36 -7.58 -31.26
C ILE A 173 16.65 -7.21 -30.51
N ALA A 174 16.57 -6.74 -29.26
CA ALA A 174 17.74 -6.27 -28.52
C ALA A 174 18.77 -7.38 -28.22
N TYR A 175 18.35 -8.59 -27.90
CA TYR A 175 19.24 -9.67 -27.47
C TYR A 175 19.66 -10.60 -28.61
N ARG A 176 18.79 -10.88 -29.59
CA ARG A 176 19.12 -11.79 -30.68
C ARG A 176 19.92 -11.14 -31.79
N THR A 177 19.98 -9.80 -31.88
CA THR A 177 20.82 -9.11 -32.87
C THR A 177 22.22 -8.75 -32.34
N ARG A 178 22.58 -9.19 -31.12
CA ARG A 178 23.88 -8.88 -30.49
C ARG A 178 25.02 -9.79 -30.93
N GLY A 179 24.73 -10.94 -31.54
CA GLY A 179 25.74 -11.90 -31.99
C GLY A 179 26.58 -11.37 -33.16
N LEU A 180 27.89 -11.67 -33.14
CA LEU A 180 28.83 -11.32 -34.21
C LEU A 180 28.52 -12.02 -35.54
N ASP A 181 27.92 -13.21 -35.45
CA ASP A 181 27.36 -14.00 -36.56
C ASP A 181 26.19 -13.27 -37.22
N ILE A 182 25.16 -12.93 -36.44
CA ILE A 182 23.94 -12.27 -36.93
C ILE A 182 24.22 -10.83 -37.39
N GLY A 183 25.18 -10.15 -36.75
CA GLY A 183 25.58 -8.78 -37.11
C GLY A 183 26.27 -8.66 -38.48
N LYS A 184 26.78 -9.76 -39.06
CA LYS A 184 27.29 -9.78 -40.45
C LYS A 184 26.13 -9.82 -41.43
N ASP A 185 25.17 -10.71 -41.23
CA ASP A 185 23.98 -10.84 -42.07
C ASP A 185 23.17 -9.55 -42.10
N ILE A 186 22.99 -8.89 -40.95
CA ILE A 186 22.30 -7.60 -40.86
C ILE A 186 22.97 -6.54 -41.75
N ARG A 187 24.31 -6.52 -41.83
CA ARG A 187 25.07 -5.58 -42.67
C ARG A 187 25.00 -5.94 -44.15
N ILE A 188 25.18 -7.22 -44.48
CA ILE A 188 25.13 -7.72 -45.86
C ILE A 188 23.76 -7.47 -46.48
N TYR A 189 22.68 -7.76 -45.75
CA TYR A 189 21.31 -7.56 -46.21
C TYR A 189 20.74 -6.17 -45.88
N SER A 190 21.53 -5.25 -45.31
CA SER A 190 21.11 -3.89 -44.94
C SER A 190 19.82 -3.84 -44.07
N MET A 191 19.64 -4.82 -43.18
CA MET A 191 18.41 -5.02 -42.39
C MET A 191 18.24 -4.01 -41.25
N THR A 192 19.21 -3.13 -41.00
CA THR A 192 19.21 -2.15 -39.90
C THR A 192 17.95 -1.27 -39.90
N GLY A 193 17.53 -0.79 -41.07
CA GLY A 193 16.32 0.04 -41.21
C GLY A 193 15.04 -0.72 -40.87
N TRP A 194 14.94 -1.97 -41.35
CA TRP A 194 13.81 -2.85 -41.09
C TRP A 194 13.69 -3.23 -39.60
N LEU A 195 14.81 -3.60 -38.96
CA LEU A 195 14.86 -3.90 -37.52
C LEU A 195 14.49 -2.68 -36.67
N ARG A 196 14.97 -1.49 -37.04
CA ARG A 196 14.62 -0.24 -36.37
C ARG A 196 13.13 0.08 -36.50
N ALA A 197 12.54 -0.12 -37.69
CA ALA A 197 11.11 0.08 -37.91
C ALA A 197 10.26 -0.90 -37.08
N MET A 198 10.67 -2.17 -36.99
CA MET A 198 10.02 -3.17 -36.13
C MET A 198 10.10 -2.81 -34.65
N ALA A 199 11.27 -2.36 -34.18
CA ALA A 199 11.45 -1.93 -32.80
C ALA A 199 10.60 -0.68 -32.47
N LEU A 200 10.55 0.30 -33.38
CA LEU A 200 9.71 1.49 -33.24
C LEU A 200 8.23 1.11 -33.16
N LYS A 201 7.75 0.23 -34.05
CA LYS A 201 6.36 -0.24 -34.02
C LYS A 201 6.02 -0.95 -32.71
N ALA A 202 6.88 -1.85 -32.23
CA ALA A 202 6.68 -2.53 -30.95
C ALA A 202 6.69 -1.56 -29.76
N LYS A 203 7.51 -0.50 -29.82
CA LYS A 203 7.53 0.57 -28.83
C LYS A 203 6.25 1.40 -28.86
N GLU A 204 5.78 1.79 -30.04
CA GLU A 204 4.53 2.56 -30.21
C GLU A 204 3.30 1.78 -29.73
N ASP A 205 3.24 0.48 -30.02
CA ASP A 205 2.18 -0.40 -29.52
C ASP A 205 2.16 -0.40 -27.98
N ASN A 206 3.33 -0.51 -27.34
CA ASN A 206 3.44 -0.44 -25.89
C ASN A 206 3.01 0.94 -25.34
N ILE A 207 3.52 2.03 -25.93
CA ILE A 207 3.16 3.40 -25.54
C ILE A 207 1.66 3.63 -25.64
N ARG A 208 1.00 3.12 -26.68
CA ARG A 208 -0.46 3.27 -26.87
C ARG A 208 -1.24 2.61 -25.75
N ILE A 209 -0.86 1.39 -25.36
CA ILE A 209 -1.51 0.65 -24.26
C ILE A 209 -1.26 1.38 -22.94
N GLN A 210 -0.02 1.78 -22.66
CA GLN A 210 0.34 2.51 -21.44
C GLN A 210 -0.38 3.85 -21.34
N LYS A 211 -0.48 4.59 -22.45
CA LYS A 211 -1.22 5.85 -22.51
C LYS A 211 -2.70 5.66 -22.19
N ARG A 212 -3.34 4.63 -22.75
CA ARG A 212 -4.74 4.31 -22.45
C ARG A 212 -4.96 4.02 -20.96
N ILE A 213 -4.02 3.32 -20.32
CA ILE A 213 -4.06 3.06 -18.88
C ILE A 213 -3.86 4.36 -18.09
N ALA A 214 -2.87 5.16 -18.49
CA ALA A 214 -2.54 6.43 -17.84
C ALA A 214 -3.70 7.44 -17.91
N ASP A 215 -4.38 7.55 -19.06
CA ASP A 215 -5.53 8.44 -19.23
C ASP A 215 -6.69 8.03 -18.28
N ARG A 216 -6.91 6.72 -18.10
CA ARG A 216 -7.93 6.20 -17.17
C ARG A 216 -7.54 6.44 -15.71
N GLN A 217 -6.26 6.24 -15.38
CA GLN A 217 -5.72 6.56 -14.05
C GLN A 217 -5.86 8.06 -13.75
N PHE A 218 -5.55 8.92 -14.72
CA PHE A 218 -5.67 10.37 -14.57
C PHE A 218 -7.11 10.80 -14.29
N ILE A 219 -8.09 10.24 -15.00
CA ILE A 219 -9.51 10.52 -14.74
C ILE A 219 -9.90 10.07 -13.32
N LEU A 220 -9.44 8.87 -12.90
CA LEU A 220 -9.69 8.39 -11.54
C LEU A 220 -9.09 9.31 -10.48
N ASP A 221 -7.86 9.77 -10.69
CA ASP A 221 -7.16 10.67 -9.76
C ASP A 221 -7.89 12.02 -9.68
N LEU A 222 -8.38 12.55 -10.80
CA LEU A 222 -9.19 13.77 -10.84
C LEU A 222 -10.51 13.60 -10.05
N VAL A 223 -11.22 12.50 -10.26
CA VAL A 223 -12.44 12.18 -9.51
C VAL A 223 -12.12 12.06 -8.02
N ASN A 224 -11.01 11.41 -7.66
CA ASN A 224 -10.58 11.28 -6.27
C ASN A 224 -10.32 12.65 -5.62
N ILE A 225 -9.64 13.56 -6.31
CA ILE A 225 -9.40 14.93 -5.81
C ILE A 225 -10.72 15.63 -5.49
N VAL A 226 -11.70 15.54 -6.39
CA VAL A 226 -13.03 16.13 -6.17
C VAL A 226 -13.76 15.47 -4.99
N LEU A 227 -13.71 14.13 -4.88
CA LEU A 227 -14.33 13.41 -3.77
C LEU A 227 -13.70 13.78 -2.43
N VAL A 228 -12.37 13.87 -2.35
CA VAL A 228 -11.65 14.29 -1.14
C VAL A 228 -12.02 15.73 -0.78
N PHE A 229 -12.06 16.63 -1.76
CA PHE A 229 -12.45 18.03 -1.53
C PHE A 229 -13.86 18.15 -0.96
N ILE A 230 -14.84 17.43 -1.52
CA ILE A 230 -16.22 17.43 -1.03
C ILE A 230 -16.31 16.79 0.36
N ARG A 231 -15.65 15.65 0.56
CA ARG A 231 -15.66 14.91 1.82
C ARG A 231 -15.04 15.71 2.96
N ASP A 232 -13.81 16.16 2.78
CA ASP A 232 -13.05 16.86 3.83
C ASP A 232 -13.56 18.28 3.99
N GLY A 233 -13.84 18.99 2.88
CA GLY A 233 -14.44 20.32 2.93
C GLY A 233 -15.82 20.32 3.60
N GLY A 234 -16.67 19.36 3.29
CA GLY A 234 -17.98 19.19 3.92
C GLY A 234 -17.87 18.84 5.41
N ALA A 235 -16.97 17.92 5.76
CA ALA A 235 -16.68 17.58 7.16
C ALA A 235 -16.17 18.80 7.94
N TYR A 236 -15.30 19.62 7.35
CA TYR A 236 -14.77 20.82 8.01
C TYR A 236 -15.83 21.89 8.17
N ALA A 237 -16.66 22.14 7.15
CA ALA A 237 -17.77 23.07 7.24
C ALA A 237 -18.74 22.67 8.38
N TYR A 238 -19.04 21.37 8.49
CA TYR A 238 -19.88 20.84 9.58
C TYR A 238 -19.24 21.00 10.96
N LEU A 239 -17.95 20.69 11.10
CA LEU A 239 -17.22 20.87 12.35
C LEU A 239 -17.16 22.34 12.78
N ILE A 240 -16.92 23.26 11.83
CA ILE A 240 -16.93 24.71 12.09
C ILE A 240 -18.31 25.16 12.59
N TYR A 241 -19.38 24.71 11.94
CA TYR A 241 -20.74 25.01 12.37
C TYR A 241 -21.01 24.54 13.82
N MET A 242 -20.55 23.34 14.19
CA MET A 242 -20.70 22.80 15.54
C MET A 242 -19.91 23.58 16.61
N VAL A 243 -18.70 24.06 16.27
CA VAL A 243 -17.90 24.92 17.17
C VAL A 243 -18.59 26.27 17.36
N LEU A 244 -19.06 26.90 16.29
CA LEU A 244 -19.74 28.20 16.35
C LEU A 244 -21.07 28.12 17.11
N GLY A 245 -21.77 26.99 17.03
CA GLY A 245 -22.96 26.70 17.84
C GLY A 245 -22.68 26.37 19.31
N GLY A 246 -21.41 26.28 19.71
CA GLY A 246 -21.01 25.94 21.09
C GLY A 246 -21.26 24.48 21.48
N HIS A 247 -21.53 23.60 20.51
CA HIS A 247 -21.80 22.18 20.78
C HIS A 247 -20.54 21.36 21.05
N ILE A 248 -19.38 21.82 20.56
CA ILE A 248 -18.07 21.16 20.73
C ILE A 248 -16.98 22.20 21.05
N THR A 249 -15.93 21.79 21.76
CA THR A 249 -14.79 22.68 22.04
C THR A 249 -13.84 22.79 20.85
N ILE A 250 -12.92 23.76 20.88
CA ILE A 250 -11.86 23.87 19.87
C ILE A 250 -10.91 22.65 19.95
N GLY A 251 -10.69 22.08 21.14
CA GLY A 251 -9.96 20.82 21.28
C GLY A 251 -10.67 19.65 20.61
N ASP A 252 -12.00 19.55 20.74
CA ASP A 252 -12.82 18.56 20.05
C ASP A 252 -12.77 18.71 18.52
N PHE A 253 -12.79 19.95 18.01
CA PHE A 253 -12.62 20.22 16.59
C PHE A 253 -11.34 19.58 16.04
N VAL A 254 -10.19 19.80 16.70
CA VAL A 254 -8.90 19.26 16.26
C VAL A 254 -8.88 17.73 16.37
N LEU A 255 -9.49 17.17 17.41
CA LEU A 255 -9.63 15.72 17.58
C LEU A 255 -10.40 15.10 16.41
N TYR A 256 -11.59 15.63 16.11
CA TYR A 256 -12.43 15.09 15.03
C TYR A 256 -11.81 15.32 13.66
N PHE A 257 -11.15 16.46 13.44
CA PHE A 257 -10.40 16.73 12.22
C PHE A 257 -9.34 15.66 11.95
N ALA A 258 -8.50 15.39 12.97
CA ALA A 258 -7.45 14.40 12.84
C ALA A 258 -8.04 12.99 12.65
N ALA A 259 -9.15 12.69 13.34
CA ALA A 259 -9.82 11.39 13.22
C ALA A 259 -10.40 11.18 11.81
N ILE A 260 -11.05 12.18 11.22
CA ILE A 260 -11.62 12.07 9.86
C ILE A 260 -10.50 11.87 8.83
N THR A 261 -9.42 12.65 8.94
CA THR A 261 -8.26 12.55 8.04
C THR A 261 -7.58 11.18 8.14
N GLY A 262 -7.27 10.73 9.37
CA GLY A 262 -6.59 9.45 9.55
C GLY A 262 -7.48 8.24 9.30
N LEU A 263 -8.82 8.35 9.41
CA LEU A 263 -9.74 7.27 8.99
C LEU A 263 -9.54 6.94 7.50
N GLY A 264 -9.30 7.96 6.67
CA GLY A 264 -9.03 7.77 5.25
C GLY A 264 -7.71 7.08 4.96
N GLU A 265 -6.68 7.37 5.74
CA GLU A 265 -5.40 6.65 5.62
C GLU A 265 -5.54 5.17 6.00
N TRP A 266 -6.28 4.86 7.08
CA TRP A 266 -6.55 3.49 7.48
C TRP A 266 -7.33 2.74 6.40
N PHE A 267 -8.35 3.37 5.83
CA PHE A 267 -9.11 2.79 4.74
C PHE A 267 -8.26 2.56 3.50
N ALA A 268 -7.43 3.52 3.09
CA ALA A 268 -6.53 3.38 1.93
C ALA A 268 -5.54 2.22 2.12
N LYS A 269 -4.99 2.06 3.33
CA LYS A 269 -4.12 0.92 3.65
C LYS A 269 -4.87 -0.41 3.60
N LEU A 270 -6.13 -0.47 4.03
CA LEU A 270 -6.97 -1.67 3.92
C LEU A 270 -7.31 -2.00 2.46
N ALA A 271 -7.65 -0.99 1.66
CA ALA A 271 -7.92 -1.10 0.24
C ALA A 271 -6.75 -1.74 -0.53
N TYR A 272 -5.52 -1.38 -0.16
CA TYR A 272 -4.32 -1.98 -0.75
C TYR A 272 -4.19 -3.50 -0.52
N PHE A 273 -4.71 -4.03 0.59
CA PHE A 273 -4.71 -5.48 0.84
C PHE A 273 -5.82 -6.22 0.10
N ALA A 274 -6.87 -5.51 -0.35
CA ALA A 274 -8.00 -6.09 -1.06
C ALA A 274 -7.82 -6.12 -2.59
N ALA A 275 -6.84 -5.36 -3.12
CA ALA A 275 -6.47 -5.29 -4.54
C ALA A 275 -5.34 -6.27 -4.89
#